data_AF-A0AAD7CLF4-F1
#
_entry.id   AF-A0AAD7CLF4-F1
#
_cell.length_a   1.000
_cell.length_b   1.000
_cell.length_c   1.000
_cell.angle_alpha   90.00
_cell.angle_beta   90.00
_cell.angle_gamma   90.00
#
_symmetry.space_group_name_H-M   'P 1'
#
loop_
_entity.id
_entity.type
_entity.pdbx_description
1 polymer ?
#
loop_
_entity_poly.entity_id
_entity_poly.type
_entity_poly.pdbx_seq_one_letter_code
_entity_poly.pdbx_strand_id
1 'polypeptide(L)'
;KTKFEEIRDDEILKGAEVWGPFKDESEWELAKWLIKNVGHTAADEFLKLSIVSIVNHIAVWLILPSDIQITECAKPSYKGKNEFFDKIDNLPGGVKWQCKEFSVKGNLPDLDKDP
;
A
#
# COMPACT_ATOMS: atom_id res chain seq x y z
N LYS A 1 -23.55 4.32 10.76
CA LYS A 1 -22.36 4.44 9.89
C LYS A 1 -21.18 3.78 10.58
N THR A 2 -20.37 3.04 9.85
CA THR A 2 -19.08 2.53 10.35
C THR A 2 -18.03 3.64 10.27
N LYS A 3 -16.97 3.55 11.08
CA LYS A 3 -15.84 4.49 11.00
C LYS A 3 -15.19 4.52 9.60
N PHE A 4 -15.28 3.42 8.84
CA PHE A 4 -14.83 3.36 7.45
C PHE A 4 -15.69 4.23 6.52
N GLU A 5 -17.02 4.23 6.71
CA GLU A 5 -17.92 5.09 5.95
C GLU A 5 -17.70 6.57 6.32
N GLU A 6 -17.40 6.88 7.57
CA GLU A 6 -17.06 8.25 8.01
C GLU A 6 -15.77 8.76 7.38
N ILE A 7 -14.70 7.94 7.37
CA ILE A 7 -13.43 8.28 6.71
C ILE A 7 -13.64 8.47 5.21
N ARG A 8 -14.33 7.53 4.55
CA ARG A 8 -14.60 7.63 3.11
C ARG A 8 -15.38 8.89 2.78
N ASP A 9 -16.41 9.22 3.55
CA ASP A 9 -17.23 10.39 3.28
C ASP A 9 -16.45 11.71 3.52
N ASP A 10 -15.54 11.75 4.49
CA ASP A 10 -14.63 12.90 4.73
C ASP A 10 -13.61 13.08 3.59
N GLU A 11 -13.07 11.99 3.06
CA GLU A 11 -12.17 12.00 1.90
C GLU A 11 -12.89 12.45 0.62
N ILE A 12 -14.12 11.99 0.39
CA ILE A 12 -14.98 12.47 -0.73
C ILE A 12 -15.25 13.97 -0.59
N LEU A 13 -15.51 14.46 0.62
CA LEU A 13 -15.79 15.88 0.88
C LEU A 13 -14.55 16.77 0.67
N LYS A 14 -13.35 16.22 0.90
CA LYS A 14 -12.06 16.86 0.60
C LYS A 14 -11.64 16.76 -0.87
N GLY A 15 -12.42 16.09 -1.71
CA GLY A 15 -12.11 15.89 -3.13
C GLY A 15 -10.97 14.90 -3.36
N ALA A 16 -10.71 13.99 -2.43
CA ALA A 16 -9.71 12.94 -2.61
C ALA A 16 -10.09 12.04 -3.80
N GLU A 17 -9.10 11.71 -4.62
CA GLU A 17 -9.31 10.77 -5.72
C GLU A 17 -9.65 9.37 -5.18
N VAL A 18 -10.41 8.60 -5.96
CA VAL A 18 -10.89 7.25 -5.58
C VAL A 18 -9.75 6.30 -5.19
N TRP A 19 -8.56 6.53 -5.76
CA TRP A 19 -7.35 5.75 -5.52
C TRP A 19 -6.37 6.44 -4.57
N GLY A 20 -6.75 7.53 -3.91
CA GLY A 20 -5.88 8.30 -3.01
C GLY A 20 -4.74 9.00 -3.76
N PRO A 21 -3.48 8.95 -3.29
CA PRO A 21 -2.34 9.60 -3.94
C PRO A 21 -1.79 8.82 -5.16
N PHE A 22 -2.46 7.74 -5.56
CA PHE A 22 -2.09 6.90 -6.69
C PHE A 22 -2.83 7.34 -7.95
N LYS A 23 -2.13 7.29 -9.08
CA LYS A 23 -2.59 7.76 -10.39
C LYS A 23 -3.77 6.95 -10.93
N ASP A 24 -3.73 5.63 -10.74
CA ASP A 24 -4.70 4.69 -11.29
C ASP A 24 -4.81 3.41 -10.46
N GLU A 25 -5.82 2.60 -10.77
CA GLU A 25 -6.09 1.33 -10.12
C GLU A 25 -4.91 0.35 -10.24
N SER A 26 -4.22 0.33 -11.38
CA SER A 26 -3.08 -0.55 -11.62
C SER A 26 -1.90 -0.21 -10.70
N GLU A 27 -1.61 1.08 -10.54
CA GLU A 27 -0.59 1.56 -9.60
C GLU A 27 -0.97 1.23 -8.16
N TRP A 28 -2.25 1.36 -7.81
CA TRP A 28 -2.77 1.02 -6.49
C TRP A 28 -2.67 -0.47 -6.18
N GLU A 29 -3.02 -1.36 -7.11
CA GLU A 29 -2.88 -2.81 -6.94
C GLU A 29 -1.43 -3.24 -6.75
N LEU A 30 -0.50 -2.64 -7.50
CA LEU A 30 0.93 -2.88 -7.33
C LEU A 30 1.39 -2.45 -5.93
N ALA A 31 1.00 -1.25 -5.49
CA ALA A 31 1.36 -0.73 -4.16
C ALA A 31 0.85 -1.66 -3.03
N LYS A 32 -0.40 -2.12 -3.12
CA LYS A 32 -0.99 -3.08 -2.18
C LYS A 32 -0.24 -4.40 -2.18
N TRP A 33 0.12 -4.91 -3.34
CA TRP A 33 0.85 -6.17 -3.45
C TRP A 33 2.25 -6.07 -2.85
N LEU A 34 2.97 -4.98 -3.12
CA LEU A 34 4.32 -4.72 -2.59
C LEU A 34 4.30 -4.69 -1.06
N ILE A 35 3.39 -3.95 -0.43
CA ILE A 35 3.29 -3.90 1.04
C ILE A 35 3.00 -5.26 1.65
N LYS A 36 2.13 -6.05 1.02
CA LYS A 36 1.70 -7.34 1.58
C LYS A 36 2.75 -8.43 1.45
N ASN A 37 3.55 -8.40 0.37
CA ASN A 37 4.38 -9.54 -0.02
C ASN A 37 5.88 -9.25 -0.02
N VAL A 38 6.29 -7.98 0.00
CA VAL A 38 7.69 -7.59 -0.22
C VAL A 38 8.17 -6.68 0.92
N GLY A 39 9.32 -7.02 1.50
CA GLY A 39 9.97 -6.19 2.51
C GLY A 39 10.54 -4.89 1.92
N HIS A 40 10.79 -3.89 2.77
CA HIS A 40 11.24 -2.55 2.36
C HIS A 40 12.45 -2.56 1.41
N THR A 41 13.46 -3.39 1.67
CA THR A 41 14.69 -3.46 0.85
C THR A 41 14.42 -4.02 -0.54
N ALA A 42 13.67 -5.13 -0.63
CA ALA A 42 13.33 -5.75 -1.91
C ALA A 42 12.36 -4.89 -2.72
N ALA A 43 11.46 -4.15 -2.07
CA ALA A 43 10.59 -3.19 -2.74
C ALA A 43 11.41 -2.03 -3.34
N ASP A 44 12.43 -1.53 -2.64
CA ASP A 44 13.33 -0.50 -3.15
C ASP A 44 14.11 -0.97 -4.38
N GLU A 45 14.68 -2.18 -4.31
CA GLU A 45 15.40 -2.80 -5.43
C GLU A 45 14.48 -3.01 -6.63
N PHE A 46 13.26 -3.50 -6.39
CA PHE A 46 12.24 -3.69 -7.43
C PHE A 46 11.89 -2.38 -8.14
N LEU A 47 11.63 -1.32 -7.38
CA LEU A 47 11.26 -0.01 -7.95
C LEU A 47 12.42 0.66 -8.71
N LYS A 48 13.66 0.33 -8.34
CA LYS A 48 14.88 0.76 -9.04
C LYS A 48 15.18 -0.06 -10.28
N LEU A 49 14.52 -1.21 -10.49
CA LEU A 49 14.76 -2.02 -11.67
C LEU A 49 14.49 -1.20 -12.92
N SER A 50 15.43 -1.30 -13.85
CA SER A 50 15.36 -0.59 -15.12
C SER A 50 14.05 -0.90 -15.82
N ILE A 51 13.46 -2.10 -15.73
CA ILE A 51 12.15 -2.38 -16.39
C ILE A 51 10.98 -1.50 -15.88
N VAL A 52 11.03 -1.08 -14.61
CA VAL A 52 10.06 -0.17 -13.97
C VAL A 52 10.39 1.29 -14.31
N SER A 53 11.68 1.60 -14.49
CA SER A 53 12.17 2.96 -14.79
C SER A 53 12.39 3.28 -16.29
N ILE A 54 12.54 2.29 -17.17
CA ILE A 54 13.00 2.39 -18.58
C ILE A 54 11.92 3.04 -19.44
N VAL A 55 10.67 2.90 -19.04
CA VAL A 55 9.52 3.39 -19.80
C VAL A 55 9.36 4.91 -19.72
N ASN A 56 10.26 5.61 -19.04
CA ASN A 56 10.14 7.04 -18.84
C ASN A 56 10.81 7.94 -19.88
N HIS A 57 11.44 7.49 -20.98
CA HIS A 57 11.79 8.54 -21.97
C HIS A 57 11.93 8.28 -23.49
N ILE A 58 12.49 7.21 -24.10
CA ILE A 58 12.85 7.39 -25.56
C ILE A 58 12.89 6.18 -26.52
N ALA A 59 13.21 4.96 -26.09
CA ALA A 59 13.59 3.92 -27.08
C ALA A 59 12.43 3.17 -27.75
N VAL A 60 11.22 3.24 -27.20
CA VAL A 60 10.10 2.40 -27.64
C VAL A 60 9.25 3.06 -28.73
N TRP A 61 8.87 4.33 -28.55
CA TRP A 61 8.01 5.05 -29.50
C TRP A 61 8.71 5.39 -30.83
N LEU A 62 10.05 5.37 -30.87
CA LEU A 62 10.81 5.79 -32.04
C LEU A 62 11.34 4.63 -32.90
N ILE A 63 11.32 3.37 -32.43
CA ILE A 63 12.06 2.28 -33.09
C ILE A 63 11.19 1.05 -33.44
N LEU A 64 9.96 0.92 -32.94
CA LEU A 64 9.18 -0.31 -33.15
C LEU A 64 8.00 -0.13 -34.11
N PRO A 65 7.81 -1.04 -35.08
CA PRO A 65 6.60 -1.09 -35.91
C PRO A 65 5.37 -1.31 -35.03
N SER A 66 4.24 -0.80 -35.50
CA SER A 66 2.93 -0.70 -34.84
C SER A 66 2.33 -2.00 -34.27
N ASP A 67 2.98 -3.15 -34.47
CA ASP A 67 2.43 -4.48 -34.14
C ASP A 67 3.11 -5.17 -32.94
N ILE A 68 4.07 -4.52 -32.26
CA ILE A 68 4.61 -5.03 -30.99
C ILE A 68 3.74 -4.51 -29.83
N GLN A 69 2.86 -5.37 -29.33
CA GLN A 69 2.18 -5.17 -28.05
C GLN A 69 3.21 -5.26 -26.93
N ILE A 70 3.72 -4.11 -26.49
CA ILE A 70 4.45 -4.04 -25.22
C ILE A 70 3.38 -4.08 -24.15
N THR A 71 3.28 -5.22 -23.47
CA THR A 71 2.54 -5.34 -22.21
C THR A 71 2.95 -4.16 -21.35
N GLU A 72 2.00 -3.30 -20.95
CA GLU A 72 2.30 -2.09 -20.18
C GLU A 72 3.20 -2.46 -19.00
N CYS A 73 4.50 -2.14 -19.10
CA CYS A 73 5.39 -2.31 -17.97
C CYS A 73 4.85 -1.43 -16.84
N ALA A 74 4.87 -1.94 -15.62
CA ALA A 74 4.43 -1.17 -14.46
C ALA A 74 5.17 0.19 -14.44
N LYS A 75 4.43 1.29 -14.57
CA LYS A 75 4.90 2.67 -14.53
C LYS A 75 4.42 3.35 -13.25
N PRO A 76 4.91 2.94 -12.07
CA PRO A 76 4.59 3.67 -10.86
C PRO A 76 5.06 5.12 -11.03
N SER A 77 4.25 6.04 -10.54
CA SER A 77 4.56 7.47 -10.46
C SER A 77 5.70 7.75 -9.48
N TYR A 78 5.97 6.81 -8.56
CA TYR A 78 7.07 6.85 -7.59
C TYR A 78 8.30 6.08 -8.06
N LYS A 79 9.49 6.64 -7.84
CA LYS A 79 10.76 6.10 -8.39
C LYS A 79 11.60 5.31 -7.39
N GLY A 80 11.20 5.24 -6.12
CA GLY A 80 11.96 4.53 -5.10
C GLY A 80 11.25 4.45 -3.76
N LYS A 81 11.90 3.79 -2.80
CA LYS A 81 11.34 3.49 -1.48
C LYS A 81 10.72 4.69 -0.78
N ASN A 82 11.46 5.80 -0.68
CA ASN A 82 11.03 6.94 0.12
C ASN A 82 9.73 7.53 -0.43
N GLU A 83 9.67 7.82 -1.74
CA GLU A 83 8.47 8.34 -2.39
C GLU A 83 7.29 7.36 -2.33
N PHE A 84 7.57 6.06 -2.39
CA PHE A 84 6.56 5.02 -2.19
C PHE A 84 5.96 5.06 -0.79
N PHE A 85 6.79 5.03 0.26
CA PHE A 85 6.31 5.06 1.64
C PHE A 85 5.67 6.41 2.00
N ASP A 86 6.17 7.52 1.46
CA ASP A 86 5.55 8.83 1.63
C ASP A 86 4.12 8.82 1.08
N LYS A 87 3.88 8.23 -0.11
CA LYS A 87 2.52 8.08 -0.65
C LYS A 87 1.64 7.18 0.21
N ILE A 88 2.19 6.13 0.80
CA ILE A 88 1.46 5.22 1.69
C ILE A 88 1.08 5.91 3.00
N ASP A 89 1.99 6.69 3.58
CA ASP A 89 1.75 7.42 4.82
C ASP A 89 0.71 8.54 4.64
N ASN A 90 0.58 9.06 3.41
CA ASN A 90 -0.48 10.02 3.05
C ASN A 90 -1.86 9.38 2.84
N LEU A 91 -1.99 8.05 2.88
CA LEU A 91 -3.30 7.41 2.82
C LEU A 91 -4.13 7.74 4.06
N PRO A 92 -5.46 7.89 3.93
CA PRO A 92 -6.33 8.13 5.06
C PRO A 92 -6.15 7.01 6.09
N GLY A 93 -5.63 7.40 7.25
CA GLY A 93 -5.34 6.48 8.34
C GLY A 93 -6.63 5.80 8.82
N GLY A 94 -6.55 4.49 9.06
CA GLY A 94 -7.63 3.75 9.68
C GLY A 94 -7.89 4.19 11.13
N VAL A 95 -8.81 3.48 11.79
CA VAL A 95 -9.09 3.70 13.21
C VAL A 95 -7.81 3.63 14.05
N LYS A 96 -7.59 4.59 14.93
CA LYS A 96 -6.43 4.58 15.84
C LYS A 96 -6.42 3.27 16.64
N TRP A 97 -5.37 2.47 16.47
CA TRP A 97 -5.15 1.30 17.30
C TRP A 97 -4.95 1.73 18.75
N GLN A 98 -5.71 1.13 19.66
CA GLN A 98 -5.53 1.29 21.10
C GLN A 98 -5.08 -0.05 21.67
N CYS A 99 -3.82 -0.13 22.11
CA CYS A 99 -3.37 -1.25 22.92
C CYS A 99 -3.89 -1.04 24.35
N LYS A 100 -4.76 -1.93 24.84
CA LYS A 100 -5.20 -1.94 26.23
C LYS A 100 -4.61 -3.17 26.89
N GLU A 101 -3.66 -2.95 27.79
CA GLU A 101 -3.19 -4.00 28.69
C GLU A 101 -4.31 -4.32 29.68
N PHE A 102 -4.66 -5.59 29.80
CA PHE A 102 -5.56 -6.07 30.83
C PHE A 102 -4.83 -7.13 31.66
N SER A 103 -4.82 -6.93 32.98
CA SER A 103 -4.26 -7.88 33.93
C SER A 103 -5.38 -8.81 34.38
N VAL A 104 -5.25 -10.10 34.08
CA VAL A 104 -6.14 -11.13 34.59
C VAL A 104 -5.49 -11.74 35.82
N LYS A 105 -6.10 -11.53 37.00
CA LYS A 105 -5.74 -12.31 38.18
C LYS A 105 -6.49 -13.64 38.13
N GLY A 106 -5.75 -14.72 37.94
CA GLY A 106 -6.29 -16.07 38.14
C GLY A 106 -6.58 -16.29 39.63
N ASN A 107 -7.66 -16.99 39.94
CA ASN A 107 -7.88 -17.50 41.28
C ASN A 107 -6.96 -18.70 41.50
N LEU A 108 -6.32 -18.77 42.68
CA LEU A 108 -5.68 -20.01 43.12
C LEU A 108 -6.78 -21.05 43.32
N PRO A 109 -6.70 -22.25 42.71
CA PRO A 109 -7.60 -23.33 43.04
C PRO A 109 -7.41 -23.70 44.51
N ASP A 110 -8.51 -23.81 45.24
CA ASP A 110 -8.54 -24.34 46.60
C ASP A 110 -8.36 -25.86 46.50
N LEU A 111 -7.10 -26.31 46.62
CA LEU A 111 -6.71 -27.72 46.50
C LEU A 111 -7.40 -28.64 47.53
N ASP A 112 -8.03 -28.07 48.56
CA ASP A 112 -8.78 -28.80 49.57
C ASP A 112 -10.27 -28.95 49.24
N LYS A 113 -10.81 -28.22 48.25
CA LYS A 113 -12.26 -28.23 47.91
C LYS A 113 -12.61 -28.68 46.49
N ASP A 114 -11.65 -28.75 45.57
CA ASP A 114 -11.89 -29.17 44.19
C ASP A 114 -10.78 -30.16 43.73
N PRO A 115 -10.90 -31.47 44.04
CA PRO A 115 -9.96 -32.50 43.58
C PRO A 115 -10.08 -32.83 42.09
#